data_AF-A0A924PUN4-F1
#
_entry.id   AF-A0A924PUN4-F1
#
_cell.length_a   1.000
_cell.length_b   1.000
_cell.length_c   1.000
_cell.angle_alpha   90.00
_cell.angle_beta   90.00
_cell.angle_gamma   90.00
#
_symmetry.space_group_name_H-M   'P 1'
#
loop_
_entity.id
_entity.type
_entity.pdbx_description
1 polymer ?
#
loop_
_entity_poly.entity_id
_entity_poly.type
_entity_poly.pdbx_seq_one_letter_code
_entity_poly.pdbx_strand_id
1 'polypeptide(L)'
;MLIGLVVALALTAWLAFQEDDAAVEPVSRGKGQSQRAPASTPETDSAQSQMLVQSVAQWQARSALPPLTIDTLRPWASQQAPTPPPQAVESVAIAPPMAPPFPHAWVGRFNDSAQRAVLASADSTWVVSVGDVIEGQWRVDQIQERQMSLTYLPLQQRQSIAMKAP
;
A
#
# COMPACT_ATOMS: atom_id res chain seq x y z
N MET A 1 -46.01 -13.02 25.40
CA MET A 1 -44.68 -13.05 24.74
C MET A 1 -44.67 -12.50 23.30
N LEU A 2 -45.79 -12.51 22.56
CA LEU A 2 -45.85 -11.97 21.19
C LEU A 2 -45.61 -10.45 21.06
N ILE A 3 -46.02 -9.66 22.05
CA ILE A 3 -45.93 -8.18 22.01
C ILE A 3 -44.47 -7.68 21.99
N GLY A 4 -43.57 -8.36 22.72
CA GLY A 4 -42.15 -7.98 22.74
C GLY A 4 -41.44 -8.19 21.40
N LEU A 5 -41.87 -9.21 20.64
CA LEU A 5 -41.29 -9.53 19.33
C LEU A 5 -41.70 -8.50 18.26
N VAL A 6 -42.94 -8.00 18.32
CA VAL A 6 -43.42 -6.94 17.41
C VAL A 6 -42.66 -5.63 17.66
N VAL A 7 -42.37 -5.29 18.92
CA VAL A 7 -41.60 -4.07 19.26
C VAL A 7 -40.14 -4.17 18.78
N ALA A 8 -39.51 -5.34 18.92
CA ALA A 8 -38.14 -5.55 18.45
C ALA A 8 -38.03 -5.48 16.90
N LEU A 9 -39.03 -6.00 16.18
CA LEU A 9 -39.09 -5.91 14.71
C LEU A 9 -39.34 -4.48 14.21
N ALA A 10 -40.16 -3.71 14.94
CA ALA A 10 -40.40 -2.31 14.58
C ALA A 10 -39.14 -1.45 14.76
N LEU A 11 -38.37 -1.67 15.83
CA LEU A 11 -37.12 -0.95 16.09
C LEU A 11 -36.01 -1.26 15.08
N THR A 12 -35.92 -2.52 14.63
CA THR A 12 -34.94 -2.93 13.61
C THR A 12 -35.31 -2.41 12.22
N ALA A 13 -36.60 -2.39 11.87
CA ALA A 13 -37.07 -1.80 10.62
C ALA A 13 -36.86 -0.28 10.55
N TRP A 14 -36.98 0.43 11.68
CA TRP A 14 -36.77 1.88 11.74
C TRP A 14 -35.31 2.28 11.52
N LEU A 15 -34.35 1.46 11.95
CA LEU A 15 -32.93 1.76 11.82
C LEU A 15 -32.42 1.57 10.38
N ALA A 16 -32.94 0.55 9.68
CA ALA A 16 -32.56 0.26 8.30
C ALA A 16 -32.98 1.35 7.29
N PHE A 17 -33.93 2.20 7.65
CA PHE A 17 -34.41 3.28 6.79
C PHE A 17 -33.59 4.58 6.90
N GLN A 18 -32.54 4.61 7.74
CA GLN A 18 -31.80 5.85 8.09
C GLN A 18 -30.39 5.96 7.49
N GLU A 19 -29.87 4.95 6.79
CA GLU A 19 -28.46 4.90 6.36
C GLU A 19 -28.19 5.16 4.86
N ASP A 20 -29.20 5.50 4.05
CA ASP A 20 -29.02 5.84 2.63
C ASP A 20 -29.41 7.28 2.33
N ASP A 21 -28.66 8.25 2.87
CA ASP A 21 -28.66 9.61 2.31
C ASP A 21 -27.28 10.28 2.50
N ALA A 22 -26.33 9.84 1.69
CA ALA A 22 -25.08 10.55 1.44
C ALA A 22 -24.85 10.64 -0.06
N ALA A 23 -25.71 11.42 -0.72
CA ALA A 23 -25.55 11.85 -2.09
C ALA A 23 -24.19 12.54 -2.29
N VAL A 24 -23.34 11.95 -3.13
CA VAL A 24 -22.06 12.55 -3.55
C VAL A 24 -22.34 13.58 -4.64
N GLU A 25 -22.22 14.88 -4.32
CA GLU A 25 -22.30 15.95 -5.31
C GLU A 25 -21.02 16.03 -6.18
N PRO A 26 -21.12 15.99 -7.52
CA PRO A 26 -20.00 16.33 -8.39
C PRO A 26 -19.85 17.86 -8.52
N VAL A 27 -18.80 18.42 -7.93
CA VAL A 27 -18.42 19.83 -8.10
C VAL A 27 -18.05 20.13 -9.55
N SER A 28 -18.80 21.03 -10.18
CA SER A 28 -18.55 21.53 -11.54
C SER A 28 -17.37 22.52 -11.60
N ARG A 29 -16.42 22.26 -12.50
CA ARG A 29 -15.24 23.09 -12.77
C ARG A 29 -15.62 24.34 -13.57
N GLY A 30 -15.28 25.53 -13.07
CA GLY A 30 -15.72 26.83 -13.58
C GLY A 30 -15.25 27.18 -15.01
N LYS A 31 -16.16 27.78 -15.80
CA LYS A 31 -15.90 28.42 -17.10
C LYS A 31 -15.30 29.82 -16.88
N GLY A 32 -14.06 30.04 -17.33
CA GLY A 32 -13.48 31.38 -17.47
C GLY A 32 -14.14 32.14 -18.62
N GLN A 33 -14.62 33.35 -18.33
CA GLN A 33 -15.17 34.28 -19.32
C GLN A 33 -14.03 35.04 -20.01
N SER A 34 -13.90 34.92 -21.33
CA SER A 34 -13.13 35.87 -22.15
C SER A 34 -14.07 36.98 -22.62
N GLN A 35 -13.84 38.21 -22.16
CA GLN A 35 -14.47 39.41 -22.71
C GLN A 35 -13.56 40.00 -23.80
N ARG A 36 -14.12 40.17 -25.00
CA ARG A 36 -13.50 40.83 -26.16
C ARG A 36 -13.98 42.28 -26.21
N ALA A 37 -13.05 43.25 -26.22
CA ALA A 37 -13.32 44.68 -26.37
C ALA A 37 -13.42 45.09 -27.88
N PRO A 38 -14.09 46.21 -28.23
CA PRO A 38 -14.52 46.53 -29.61
C PRO A 38 -13.47 47.24 -30.47
N ALA A 39 -13.78 47.34 -31.76
CA ALA A 39 -12.93 47.62 -32.93
C ALA A 39 -12.11 48.92 -32.92
N SER A 40 -10.85 48.81 -33.37
CA SER A 40 -9.89 49.90 -33.61
C SER A 40 -10.19 50.69 -34.88
N THR A 41 -9.97 52.01 -34.83
CA THR A 41 -9.91 52.91 -35.98
C THR A 41 -8.65 52.67 -36.83
N PRO A 42 -8.69 52.87 -38.17
CA PRO A 42 -7.62 52.49 -39.11
C PRO A 42 -6.31 53.30 -38.98
N GLU A 43 -6.35 54.45 -38.29
CA GLU A 43 -5.18 55.30 -38.08
C GLU A 43 -4.21 54.71 -37.05
N THR A 44 -4.73 54.02 -36.02
CA THR A 44 -3.94 53.35 -34.98
C THR A 44 -3.22 52.11 -35.52
N ASP A 45 -3.87 51.34 -36.41
CA ASP A 45 -3.27 50.16 -37.04
C ASP A 45 -2.06 50.54 -37.91
N SER A 46 -2.14 51.66 -38.61
CA SER A 46 -1.04 52.13 -39.47
C SER A 46 0.18 52.57 -38.67
N ALA A 47 -0.03 53.28 -37.55
CA ALA A 47 1.04 53.69 -36.64
C ALA A 47 1.70 52.49 -35.94
N GLN A 48 0.90 51.52 -35.48
CA GLN A 48 1.42 50.28 -34.87
C GLN A 48 2.21 49.44 -35.88
N SER A 49 1.74 49.37 -37.13
CA SER A 49 2.44 48.66 -38.20
C SER A 49 3.81 49.28 -38.48
N GLN A 50 3.91 50.61 -38.53
CA GLN A 50 5.19 51.31 -38.71
C GLN A 50 6.14 51.09 -37.53
N MET A 51 5.64 51.07 -36.29
CA MET A 51 6.45 50.75 -35.11
C MET A 51 6.96 49.30 -35.12
N LEU A 52 6.16 48.34 -35.58
CA LEU A 52 6.62 46.96 -35.77
C LEU A 52 7.73 46.88 -36.81
N VAL A 53 7.56 47.54 -37.96
CA VAL A 53 8.57 47.54 -39.03
C VAL A 53 9.88 48.16 -38.54
N GLN A 54 9.81 49.27 -37.79
CA GLN A 54 11.00 49.90 -37.22
C GLN A 54 11.67 49.03 -36.15
N SER A 55 10.90 48.35 -35.30
CA SER A 55 11.47 47.47 -34.27
C SER A 55 12.13 46.22 -34.87
N VAL A 56 11.57 45.65 -35.94
CA VAL A 56 12.19 44.57 -36.71
C VAL A 56 13.47 45.05 -37.41
N ALA A 57 13.45 46.22 -38.05
CA ALA A 57 14.64 46.80 -38.68
C ALA A 57 15.77 47.05 -37.66
N GLN A 58 15.44 47.55 -36.47
CA GLN A 58 16.41 47.74 -35.39
C GLN A 58 16.96 46.41 -34.85
N TRP A 59 16.13 45.37 -34.74
CA TRP A 59 16.58 44.05 -34.31
C TRP A 59 17.51 43.40 -35.35
N GLN A 60 17.19 43.55 -36.64
CA GLN A 60 18.04 43.08 -37.75
C GLN A 60 19.36 43.86 -37.88
N ALA A 61 19.36 45.15 -37.51
CA ALA A 61 20.55 45.97 -37.47
C ALA A 61 21.48 45.63 -36.28
N ARG A 62 21.03 44.83 -35.31
CA ARG A 62 21.93 44.32 -34.26
C ARG A 62 22.93 43.38 -34.92
N SER A 63 24.20 43.58 -34.60
CA SER A 63 25.31 42.81 -35.12
C SER A 63 25.14 41.31 -34.87
N ALA A 64 25.61 40.52 -35.83
CA ALA A 64 25.60 39.07 -35.73
C ALA A 64 26.32 38.61 -34.46
N LEU A 65 25.71 37.66 -33.76
CA LEU A 65 26.32 37.02 -32.60
C LEU A 65 27.68 36.42 -33.01
N PRO A 66 28.68 36.48 -32.14
CA PRO A 66 29.95 35.81 -32.39
C PRO A 66 29.72 34.31 -32.64
N PRO A 67 30.55 33.66 -33.46
CA PRO A 67 30.41 32.24 -33.73
C PRO A 67 30.52 31.45 -32.42
N LEU A 68 29.59 30.52 -32.22
CA LEU A 68 29.61 29.62 -31.07
C LEU A 68 30.87 28.76 -31.15
N THR A 69 31.77 28.94 -30.19
CA THR A 69 32.98 28.13 -30.04
C THR A 69 32.83 27.21 -28.83
N ILE A 70 33.58 26.11 -28.83
CA ILE A 70 33.58 25.17 -27.70
C ILE A 70 33.96 25.88 -26.40
N ASP A 71 34.80 26.91 -26.47
CA ASP A 71 35.19 27.69 -25.29
C ASP A 71 34.03 28.52 -24.73
N THR A 72 33.20 29.13 -25.59
CA THR A 72 31.97 29.82 -25.14
C THR A 72 30.95 28.87 -24.48
N LEU A 73 30.94 27.59 -24.84
CA LEU A 73 29.99 26.60 -24.30
C LEU A 73 30.51 25.90 -23.03
N ARG A 74 31.81 26.00 -22.74
CA ARG A 74 32.48 25.33 -21.62
C ARG A 74 31.89 25.66 -20.24
N PRO A 75 31.44 26.89 -19.93
CA PRO A 75 30.81 27.19 -18.64
C PRO A 75 29.47 26.47 -18.40
N TRP A 76 28.79 26.08 -19.48
CA TRP A 76 27.53 25.34 -19.46
C TRP A 76 27.71 23.84 -19.69
N ALA A 77 28.94 23.36 -19.86
CA ALA A 77 29.21 21.94 -19.99
C ALA A 77 28.90 21.24 -18.67
N SER A 78 28.04 20.22 -18.73
CA SER A 78 27.72 19.39 -17.57
C SER A 78 28.99 18.68 -17.11
N GLN A 79 29.45 18.99 -15.90
CA GLN A 79 30.51 18.21 -15.26
C GLN A 79 29.92 16.88 -14.84
N GLN A 80 30.35 15.80 -15.48
CA GLN A 80 29.94 14.45 -15.12
C GLN A 80 30.41 14.17 -13.68
N ALA A 81 29.48 13.86 -12.80
CA ALA A 81 29.82 13.42 -11.45
C ALA A 81 30.65 12.13 -11.53
N PRO A 82 31.64 11.94 -10.64
CA PRO A 82 32.42 10.71 -10.60
C PRO A 82 31.48 9.52 -10.42
N THR A 83 31.71 8.47 -11.20
CA THR A 83 30.91 7.24 -11.11
C THR A 83 31.05 6.67 -9.70
N PRO A 84 29.95 6.38 -8.99
CA PRO A 84 30.03 5.77 -7.67
C PRO A 84 30.75 4.42 -7.78
N PRO A 85 31.52 4.02 -6.75
CA PRO A 85 32.18 2.72 -6.74
C PRO A 85 31.15 1.60 -6.89
N PRO A 86 31.48 0.51 -7.60
CA PRO A 86 30.57 -0.62 -7.74
C PRO A 86 30.21 -1.16 -6.36
N GLN A 87 28.92 -1.15 -6.04
CA GLN A 87 28.41 -1.78 -4.84
C GLN A 87 28.64 -3.30 -4.99
N ALA A 88 29.26 -3.91 -3.97
CA ALA A 88 29.34 -5.35 -3.91
C ALA A 88 27.92 -5.91 -3.90
N VAL A 89 27.56 -6.62 -4.97
CA VAL A 89 26.31 -7.37 -5.02
C VAL A 89 26.45 -8.52 -4.04
N GLU A 90 25.98 -8.33 -2.81
CA GLU A 90 25.79 -9.43 -1.89
C GLU A 90 24.85 -10.42 -2.58
N SER A 91 25.36 -11.61 -2.87
CA SER A 91 24.54 -12.71 -3.36
C SER A 91 23.45 -12.96 -2.34
N VAL A 92 22.22 -12.54 -2.64
CA VAL A 92 21.06 -12.79 -1.79
C VAL A 92 20.85 -14.30 -1.79
N ALA A 93 21.37 -14.97 -0.77
CA ALA A 93 21.11 -16.39 -0.56
C ALA A 93 19.60 -16.55 -0.38
N ILE A 94 18.96 -17.33 -1.24
CA ILE A 94 17.54 -17.66 -1.09
C ILE A 94 17.41 -18.43 0.23
N ALA A 95 16.70 -17.84 1.20
CA ALA A 95 16.50 -18.49 2.49
C ALA A 95 15.79 -19.84 2.30
N PRO A 96 16.22 -20.90 3.02
CA PRO A 96 15.57 -22.19 2.93
C PRO A 96 14.09 -22.09 3.34
N PRO A 97 13.21 -22.97 2.81
CA PRO A 97 11.81 -22.98 3.18
C PRO A 97 11.67 -23.26 4.68
N MET A 98 10.90 -22.42 5.37
CA MET A 98 10.65 -22.53 6.80
C MET A 98 9.21 -22.99 7.06
N ALA A 99 9.02 -23.79 8.11
CA ALA A 99 7.69 -24.21 8.52
C ALA A 99 6.80 -23.01 8.83
N PRO A 100 5.51 -23.08 8.45
CA PRO A 100 4.56 -22.01 8.75
C PRO A 100 4.32 -21.89 10.26
N PRO A 101 3.73 -20.78 10.73
CA PRO A 101 3.23 -20.71 12.10
C PRO A 101 2.10 -21.72 12.30
N PHE A 102 2.08 -22.38 13.45
CA PHE A 102 1.01 -23.30 13.83
C PHE A 102 -0.36 -22.57 13.91
N PRO A 103 -1.42 -23.09 13.26
CA PRO A 103 -2.68 -22.36 13.09
C PRO A 103 -3.63 -22.40 14.30
N HIS A 104 -3.40 -23.29 15.28
CA HIS A 104 -4.29 -23.47 16.43
C HIS A 104 -3.72 -22.84 17.71
N ALA A 105 -4.58 -22.28 18.54
CA ALA A 105 -4.18 -21.78 19.84
C ALA A 105 -4.16 -22.92 20.86
N TRP A 106 -3.06 -23.11 21.56
CA TRP A 106 -3.02 -24.01 22.71
C TRP A 106 -3.61 -23.30 23.93
N VAL A 107 -4.78 -23.77 24.38
CA VAL A 107 -5.58 -23.11 25.42
C VAL A 107 -5.51 -23.81 26.77
N GLY A 108 -5.04 -25.04 26.83
CA GLY A 108 -4.96 -25.78 28.09
C GLY A 108 -4.38 -27.18 27.95
N ARG A 109 -4.16 -27.84 29.08
CA ARG A 109 -3.68 -29.22 29.13
C ARG A 109 -4.37 -30.00 30.23
N PHE A 110 -4.42 -31.31 30.08
CA PHE A 110 -4.81 -32.24 31.13
C PHE A 110 -3.56 -32.97 31.63
N ASN A 111 -3.37 -32.94 32.95
CA ASN A 111 -2.31 -33.67 33.63
C ASN A 111 -2.89 -34.97 34.21
N ASP A 112 -3.28 -35.87 33.32
CA ASP A 112 -3.75 -37.22 33.65
C ASP A 112 -2.60 -38.24 33.42
N SER A 113 -2.89 -39.54 33.46
CA SER A 113 -1.94 -40.62 33.12
C SER A 113 -1.26 -40.43 31.75
N ALA A 114 -1.97 -39.84 30.78
CA ALA A 114 -1.42 -39.38 29.51
C ALA A 114 -1.55 -37.86 29.41
N GLN A 115 -0.44 -37.18 29.09
CA GLN A 115 -0.43 -35.74 28.84
C GLN A 115 -1.27 -35.43 27.59
N ARG A 116 -2.30 -34.61 27.76
CA ARG A 116 -3.20 -34.17 26.68
C ARG A 116 -3.22 -32.66 26.59
N ALA A 117 -3.21 -32.13 25.38
CA ALA A 117 -3.31 -30.70 25.10
C ALA A 117 -4.66 -30.38 24.46
N VAL A 118 -5.21 -29.22 24.79
CA VAL A 118 -6.45 -28.68 24.22
C VAL A 118 -6.10 -27.58 23.24
N LEU A 119 -6.46 -27.78 21.98
CA LEU A 119 -6.22 -26.87 20.88
C LEU A 119 -7.53 -26.24 20.45
N ALA A 120 -7.56 -24.91 20.35
CA ALA A 120 -8.70 -24.16 19.86
C ALA A 120 -8.40 -23.60 18.46
N SER A 121 -9.34 -23.83 17.54
CA SER A 121 -9.43 -23.17 16.25
C SER A 121 -10.52 -22.09 16.29
N ALA A 122 -10.74 -21.42 15.15
CA ALA A 122 -11.87 -20.51 14.98
C ALA A 122 -13.23 -21.26 14.99
N ASP A 123 -13.24 -22.49 14.51
CA ASP A 123 -14.44 -23.30 14.25
C ASP A 123 -14.65 -24.44 15.25
N SER A 124 -13.57 -25.01 15.80
CA SER A 124 -13.62 -26.28 16.57
C SER A 124 -12.57 -26.32 17.69
N THR A 125 -12.76 -27.21 18.66
CA THR A 125 -11.77 -27.50 19.73
C THR A 125 -11.38 -28.98 19.68
N TRP A 126 -10.09 -29.24 19.78
CA TRP A 126 -9.48 -30.57 19.65
C TRP A 126 -8.69 -30.92 20.91
N VAL A 127 -8.70 -32.20 21.27
CA VAL A 127 -7.87 -32.74 22.35
C VAL A 127 -6.89 -33.73 21.74
N VAL A 128 -5.60 -33.49 21.93
CA VAL A 128 -4.52 -34.28 21.33
C VAL A 128 -3.53 -34.77 22.38
N SER A 129 -2.94 -35.92 22.13
CA SER A 129 -1.92 -36.55 22.96
C SER A 129 -0.55 -36.49 22.28
N VAL A 130 0.51 -36.82 23.02
CA VAL A 130 1.84 -37.00 22.42
C VAL A 130 1.80 -38.12 21.37
N GLY A 131 2.31 -37.83 20.18
CA GLY A 131 2.30 -38.73 19.02
C GLY A 131 1.16 -38.50 18.04
N ASP A 132 0.10 -37.79 18.44
CA ASP A 132 -1.04 -37.51 17.56
C ASP A 132 -0.64 -36.58 16.41
N VAL A 133 -1.32 -36.74 15.27
CA VAL A 133 -1.14 -35.92 14.08
C VAL A 133 -2.37 -35.04 13.85
N ILE A 134 -2.17 -33.73 13.93
CA ILE A 134 -3.18 -32.69 13.70
C ILE A 134 -3.19 -32.36 12.20
N GLU A 135 -4.38 -32.44 11.60
CA GLU A 135 -4.66 -32.15 10.19
C GLU A 135 -3.72 -32.84 9.17
N GLY A 136 -3.11 -33.96 9.56
CA GLY A 136 -2.16 -34.70 8.70
C GLY A 136 -0.83 -33.99 8.46
N GLN A 137 -0.59 -32.82 9.07
CA GLN A 137 0.60 -32.00 8.81
C GLN A 137 1.47 -31.75 10.04
N TRP A 138 0.91 -31.86 11.24
CA TRP A 138 1.60 -31.51 12.48
C TRP A 138 1.57 -32.68 13.45
N ARG A 139 2.73 -33.20 13.87
CA ARG A 139 2.81 -34.23 14.91
C ARG A 139 3.15 -33.59 16.25
N VAL A 140 2.44 -33.98 17.31
CA VAL A 140 2.78 -33.58 18.69
C VAL A 140 3.95 -34.41 19.18
N ASP A 141 5.09 -33.79 19.48
CA ASP A 141 6.26 -34.50 20.01
C ASP A 141 6.30 -34.49 21.54
N GLN A 142 5.95 -33.38 22.18
CA GLN A 142 6.00 -33.24 23.64
C GLN A 142 5.05 -32.15 24.13
N ILE A 143 4.35 -32.42 25.24
CA ILE A 143 3.48 -31.47 25.94
C ILE A 143 4.09 -31.16 27.31
N GLN A 144 4.43 -29.90 27.57
CA GLN A 144 4.95 -29.43 28.85
C GLN A 144 3.96 -28.48 29.52
N GLU A 145 4.35 -27.81 30.61
CA GLU A 145 3.42 -26.99 31.38
C GLU A 145 2.96 -25.73 30.66
N ARG A 146 3.89 -25.02 30.03
CA ARG A 146 3.64 -23.76 29.29
C ARG A 146 4.19 -23.77 27.87
N GLN A 147 4.83 -24.85 27.45
CA GLN A 147 5.36 -25.03 26.10
C GLN A 147 4.95 -26.40 25.52
N MET A 148 4.56 -26.44 24.25
CA MET A 148 4.32 -27.67 23.48
C MET A 148 5.24 -27.69 22.26
N SER A 149 5.82 -28.84 21.97
CA SER A 149 6.68 -29.06 20.79
C SER A 149 5.94 -29.91 19.76
N LEU A 150 5.96 -29.44 18.52
CA LEU A 150 5.33 -30.09 17.37
C LEU A 150 6.35 -30.20 16.22
N THR A 151 6.18 -31.20 15.37
CA THR A 151 6.93 -31.33 14.12
C THR A 151 6.00 -31.13 12.94
N TYR A 152 6.36 -30.20 12.06
CA TYR A 152 5.73 -30.05 10.75
C TYR A 152 6.23 -31.16 9.82
N LEU A 153 5.37 -32.11 9.49
CA LEU A 153 5.72 -33.33 8.76
C LEU A 153 6.31 -33.06 7.35
N PRO A 154 5.79 -32.12 6.54
CA PRO A 154 6.30 -31.89 5.19
C PRO A 154 7.75 -31.42 5.14
N LEU A 155 8.21 -30.64 6.12
CA LEU A 155 9.59 -30.15 6.21
C LEU A 155 10.40 -30.82 7.33
N GLN A 156 9.80 -31.75 8.07
CA GLN A 156 10.35 -32.37 9.28
C GLN A 156 10.90 -31.35 10.30
N GLN A 157 10.34 -30.14 10.31
CA GLN A 157 10.84 -29.05 11.13
C GLN A 157 10.08 -28.97 12.45
N ARG A 158 10.81 -28.91 13.56
CA ARG A 158 10.22 -28.74 14.89
C ARG A 158 9.88 -27.28 15.17
N GLN A 159 8.71 -27.06 15.78
CA GLN A 159 8.24 -25.77 16.27
C GLN A 159 7.81 -25.90 17.73
N SER A 160 8.05 -24.84 18.50
CA SER A 160 7.58 -24.72 19.87
C SER A 160 6.50 -23.65 19.95
N ILE A 161 5.39 -23.97 20.59
CA ILE A 161 4.32 -23.00 20.86
C ILE A 161 4.12 -22.85 22.37
N ALA A 162 3.83 -21.63 22.79
CA ALA A 162 3.47 -21.33 24.17
C ALA A 162 1.95 -21.42 24.36
N MET A 163 1.52 -21.74 25.57
CA MET A 163 0.11 -21.69 25.94
C MET A 163 -0.37 -20.24 25.89
N LYS A 164 -1.53 -20.00 25.27
CA LYS A 164 -2.16 -18.68 25.26
C LYS A 164 -2.58 -18.32 26.69
N ALA A 165 -2.12 -17.17 27.19
CA ALA A 165 -2.57 -16.67 28.48
C ALA A 165 -4.07 -16.29 28.41
N PRO A 166 -4.84 -16.51 29.49
CA PRO A 166 -6.24 -16.12 29.57
C PRO A 166 -6.43 -14.61 29.47
#